data_AF-A0A522VT96-F1
#
_entry.id   AF-A0A522VT96-F1
#
_cell.length_a   1.000
_cell.length_b   1.000
_cell.length_c   1.000
_cell.angle_alpha   90.00
_cell.angle_beta   90.00
_cell.angle_gamma   90.00
#
_symmetry.space_group_name_H-M   'P 1'
#
loop_
_entity.id
_entity.type
_entity.pdbx_description
1 polymer ?
#
loop_
_entity_poly.entity_id
_entity_poly.type
_entity_poly.pdbx_seq_one_letter_code
_entity_poly.pdbx_strand_id
1 'polypeptide(L)'
;MSHTTEANRPQGLFSRIRSKTDDRSALQSAAQLAIQVEFTTIPAYLTALYSISQPDSKAYQALRSVVMEEMFHVNQAANLLVSIGGLPRFTGEEVVPKYPT
;
A
#
# COMPACT_ATOMS: atom_id res chain seq x y z
N MET A 1 1.02 -22.52 -41.72
CA MET A 1 -0.16 -22.27 -40.86
C MET A 1 0.24 -22.52 -39.42
N SER A 2 0.44 -21.46 -38.62
CA SER A 2 0.42 -21.44 -37.15
C SER A 2 0.66 -20.00 -36.69
N HIS A 3 -0.36 -19.14 -36.83
CA HIS A 3 -0.44 -17.88 -36.09
C HIS A 3 -1.42 -18.13 -34.95
N THR A 4 -0.89 -18.34 -33.74
CA THR A 4 -1.69 -18.47 -32.52
C THR A 4 -1.24 -17.39 -31.54
N THR A 5 -1.93 -16.26 -31.61
CA THR A 5 -2.35 -15.38 -30.51
C THR A 5 -1.35 -15.07 -29.38
N GLU A 6 -0.51 -14.05 -29.60
CA GLU A 6 0.24 -13.33 -28.55
C GLU A 6 -0.59 -12.20 -27.87
N ALA A 7 -1.91 -12.22 -28.00
CA ALA A 7 -2.75 -11.03 -27.80
C ALA A 7 -3.26 -10.78 -26.36
N ASN A 8 -2.78 -11.47 -25.32
CA ASN A 8 -3.34 -11.26 -23.98
C ASN A 8 -2.34 -11.42 -22.83
N ARG A 9 -1.25 -10.64 -22.85
CA ARG A 9 -0.49 -10.41 -21.60
C ARG A 9 -1.23 -9.33 -20.80
N PRO A 10 -1.51 -9.56 -19.51
CA PRO A 10 -2.11 -8.53 -18.66
C PRO A 10 -1.18 -7.31 -18.66
N GLN A 11 -1.72 -6.17 -19.10
CA GLN A 11 -0.98 -4.92 -19.08
C GLN A 11 -0.67 -4.52 -17.63
N GLY A 12 0.58 -4.18 -17.35
CA GLY A 12 1.02 -3.76 -16.02
C GLY A 12 0.29 -2.52 -15.50
N LEU A 13 0.32 -2.31 -14.18
CA LEU A 13 -0.33 -1.16 -13.54
C LEU A 13 0.09 0.18 -14.17
N PHE A 14 1.39 0.38 -14.37
CA PHE A 14 1.92 1.62 -14.95
C PHE A 14 1.56 1.84 -16.43
N SER A 15 1.31 0.79 -17.22
CA SER A 15 0.82 0.97 -18.59
C SER A 15 -0.66 1.36 -18.58
N ARG A 16 -1.45 0.81 -17.65
CA ARG A 16 -2.87 1.16 -17.49
C ARG A 16 -3.05 2.61 -17.01
N ILE A 17 -2.26 3.05 -16.03
CA ILE A 17 -2.28 4.45 -15.52
C ILE A 17 -1.93 5.46 -16.62
N ARG A 18 -0.95 5.14 -17.48
CA ARG A 18 -0.52 6.02 -18.57
C ARG A 18 -1.41 5.97 -19.80
N SER A 19 -2.39 5.06 -19.85
CA SER A 19 -3.32 4.97 -20.96
C SER A 19 -4.19 6.23 -21.01
N LYS A 20 -4.54 6.70 -22.22
CA LYS A 20 -5.33 7.92 -22.42
C LYS A 20 -6.84 7.69 -22.21
N THR A 21 -7.19 6.76 -21.33
CA THR A 21 -8.57 6.33 -21.07
C THR A 21 -9.11 7.11 -19.87
N ASP A 22 -10.39 7.48 -19.88
CA ASP A 22 -11.06 8.14 -18.74
C ASP A 22 -11.30 7.19 -17.54
N ASP A 23 -10.84 5.94 -17.63
CA ASP A 23 -10.97 4.92 -16.59
C ASP A 23 -9.98 5.16 -15.44
N ARG A 24 -10.52 5.50 -14.26
CA ARG A 24 -9.76 5.74 -13.04
C ARG A 24 -9.42 4.46 -12.27
N SER A 25 -9.86 3.29 -12.73
CA SER A 25 -9.68 2.00 -12.03
C SER A 25 -8.21 1.71 -11.70
N ALA A 26 -7.31 2.04 -12.62
CA ALA A 26 -5.88 1.82 -12.44
C ALA A 26 -5.29 2.76 -11.37
N LEU A 27 -5.72 4.02 -11.33
CA LEU A 27 -5.29 4.98 -10.33
C LEU A 27 -5.85 4.63 -8.94
N GLN A 28 -7.11 4.22 -8.87
CA GLN A 28 -7.73 3.72 -7.64
C GLN A 28 -7.01 2.47 -7.12
N SER A 29 -6.66 1.54 -8.02
CA SER A 29 -5.89 0.34 -7.67
C SER A 29 -4.49 0.70 -7.15
N ALA A 30 -3.83 1.70 -7.74
CA ALA A 30 -2.54 2.17 -7.26
C ALA A 30 -2.62 2.83 -5.88
N ALA A 31 -3.63 3.67 -5.64
CA ALA A 31 -3.84 4.29 -4.33
C ALA A 31 -4.19 3.24 -3.26
N GLN A 32 -5.03 2.24 -3.59
CA GLN A 32 -5.32 1.13 -2.69
C GLN A 32 -4.08 0.25 -2.43
N LEU A 33 -3.18 0.09 -3.41
CA LEU A 33 -1.91 -0.59 -3.20
C LEU A 33 -1.00 0.21 -2.28
N ALA A 34 -0.92 1.53 -2.44
CA ALA A 34 -0.15 2.40 -1.55
C ALA A 34 -0.64 2.25 -0.10
N ILE A 35 -1.96 2.30 0.15
CA ILE A 35 -2.53 2.05 1.50
C ILE A 35 -2.05 0.72 2.08
N GLN A 36 -2.04 -0.35 1.29
CA GLN A 36 -1.61 -1.68 1.75
C GLN A 36 -0.12 -1.75 2.08
N VAL A 37 0.72 -1.08 1.29
CA VAL A 37 2.17 -0.99 1.54
C VAL A 37 2.42 -0.30 2.88
N GLU A 38 1.87 0.90 3.08
CA GLU A 38 2.07 1.66 4.32
C GLU A 38 1.41 0.98 5.53
N PHE A 39 0.27 0.32 5.33
CA PHE A 39 -0.40 -0.42 6.41
C PHE A 39 0.37 -1.68 6.83
N THR A 40 1.10 -2.31 5.90
CA THR A 40 1.93 -3.50 6.19
C THR A 40 3.12 -3.17 7.09
N THR A 41 3.63 -1.94 7.08
CA THR A 41 4.80 -1.60 7.87
C THR A 41 4.45 -1.30 9.33
N ILE A 42 3.24 -0.79 9.60
CA ILE A 42 2.80 -0.37 10.94
C ILE A 42 2.93 -1.51 11.98
N PRO A 43 2.36 -2.72 11.79
CA PRO A 43 2.49 -3.79 12.78
C PRO A 43 3.94 -4.23 12.97
N ALA A 44 4.72 -4.40 11.90
CA ALA A 44 6.11 -4.83 11.98
C ALA A 44 6.98 -3.83 12.77
N TYR A 45 6.81 -2.53 12.51
CA TYR A 45 7.54 -1.49 13.23
C TYR A 45 7.06 -1.29 14.66
N LEU A 46 5.76 -1.45 14.95
CA LEU A 46 5.26 -1.46 16.32
C LEU A 46 5.80 -2.67 17.11
N THR A 47 5.87 -3.86 16.50
CA THR A 47 6.49 -5.04 17.12
C THR A 47 7.96 -4.76 17.47
N ALA A 48 8.73 -4.17 16.53
CA ALA A 48 10.11 -3.79 16.80
C ALA A 48 10.20 -2.72 17.90
N LEU A 49 9.38 -1.66 17.84
CA LEU A 49 9.34 -0.58 18.83
C LEU A 49 9.09 -1.12 20.24
N TYR A 50 8.08 -1.98 20.41
CA TYR A 50 7.71 -2.55 21.70
C TYR A 50 8.67 -3.64 22.19
N SER A 51 9.56 -4.16 21.34
CA SER A 51 10.63 -5.07 21.77
C SER A 51 11.77 -4.33 22.51
N ILE A 52 11.87 -3.00 22.36
CA ILE A 52 12.91 -2.18 23.00
C ILE A 52 12.46 -1.77 24.41
N SER A 53 13.22 -2.18 25.43
CA SER A 53 12.86 -1.94 26.84
C SER A 53 13.15 -0.53 27.35
N GLN A 54 13.91 0.29 26.61
CA GLN A 54 14.25 1.68 26.99
C GLN A 54 13.53 2.69 26.09
N PRO A 55 12.41 3.29 26.52
CA PRO A 55 11.61 4.22 25.71
C PRO A 55 12.36 5.52 25.35
N ASP A 56 13.31 5.90 26.16
CA ASP A 56 14.19 7.06 26.04
C ASP A 56 15.40 6.81 25.12
N SER A 57 15.60 5.57 24.65
CA SER A 57 16.64 5.25 23.69
C SER A 57 16.40 5.90 22.32
N LYS A 58 17.49 6.26 21.62
CA LYS A 58 17.42 6.81 20.26
C LYS A 58 16.70 5.87 19.28
N ALA A 59 16.91 4.56 19.42
CA ALA A 59 16.27 3.55 18.57
C ALA A 59 14.75 3.53 18.76
N TYR A 60 14.28 3.58 20.01
CA TYR A 60 12.85 3.66 20.30
C TYR A 60 12.23 4.93 19.71
N GLN A 61 12.86 6.09 19.93
CA GLN A 61 12.34 7.36 19.43
C GLN A 61 12.34 7.44 17.90
N ALA A 62 13.37 6.87 17.24
CA ALA A 62 13.43 6.78 15.79
C ALA A 62 12.31 5.90 15.22
N LEU A 63 12.14 4.68 15.74
CA LEU A 63 11.05 3.79 15.32
C LEU A 63 9.68 4.40 15.58
N ARG A 64 9.50 5.10 16.70
CA ARG A 64 8.26 5.80 17.01
C ARG A 64 7.95 6.89 15.98
N SER A 65 8.96 7.65 15.52
CA SER A 65 8.77 8.64 14.45
C SER A 65 8.31 7.97 13.17
N VAL A 66 9.01 6.92 12.74
CA VAL A 66 8.69 6.19 11.51
C VAL A 66 7.27 5.63 11.56
N VAL A 67 6.87 4.94 12.64
CA VAL A 67 5.50 4.41 12.78
C VAL A 67 4.43 5.51 12.62
N MET A 68 4.66 6.68 13.23
CA MET A 68 3.73 7.81 13.10
C MET A 68 3.69 8.35 11.66
N GLU A 69 4.82 8.37 10.96
CA GLU A 69 4.90 8.73 9.55
C GLU A 69 4.15 7.72 8.67
N GLU A 70 4.26 6.42 8.91
CA GLU A 70 3.52 5.41 8.14
C GLU A 70 2.01 5.51 8.36
N MET A 71 1.56 5.79 9.59
CA MET A 71 0.15 6.09 9.87
C MET A 71 -0.32 7.35 9.13
N PHE A 72 0.55 8.35 8.98
CA PHE A 72 0.25 9.55 8.20
C PHE A 72 0.20 9.23 6.69
N HIS A 73 1.11 8.41 6.16
CA HIS A 73 1.10 7.98 4.77
C HIS A 73 -0.17 7.18 4.42
N VAL A 74 -0.62 6.28 5.29
CA VAL A 74 -1.91 5.58 5.15
C VAL A 74 -3.06 6.57 4.98
N ASN A 75 -3.13 7.59 5.86
CA ASN A 75 -4.17 8.61 5.78
C ASN A 75 -4.11 9.42 4.47
N GLN A 76 -2.91 9.81 4.03
CA GLN A 76 -2.72 10.55 2.79
C GLN A 76 -3.14 9.70 1.57
N ALA A 77 -2.73 8.43 1.52
CA ALA A 77 -3.11 7.51 0.44
C ALA A 77 -4.63 7.23 0.42
N ALA A 78 -5.25 7.11 1.59
CA ALA A 78 -6.70 6.97 1.73
C ALA A 78 -7.44 8.22 1.25
N ASN A 79 -6.99 9.41 1.64
CA ASN A 79 -7.57 10.68 1.18
C ASN A 79 -7.46 10.83 -0.35
N LEU A 80 -6.31 10.47 -0.93
CA LEU A 80 -6.14 10.44 -2.38
C LEU A 80 -7.14 9.49 -3.04
N LEU A 81 -7.29 8.25 -2.54
CA LEU A 81 -8.26 7.28 -3.07
C LEU A 81 -9.70 7.80 -2.98
N VAL A 82 -10.10 8.41 -1.87
CA VAL A 82 -11.43 9.03 -1.70
C VAL A 82 -11.63 10.16 -2.70
N SER A 83 -10.63 11.02 -2.90
CA SER A 83 -10.74 12.17 -3.82
C SER A 83 -10.97 11.78 -5.28
N ILE A 84 -10.52 10.59 -5.68
CA ILE A 84 -10.72 10.04 -7.03
C ILE A 84 -11.92 9.09 -7.12
N GLY A 85 -12.77 9.07 -6.09
CA GLY A 85 -14.04 8.33 -6.05
C GLY A 85 -13.93 6.87 -5.62
N GLY A 86 -12.83 6.45 -5.00
CA GLY A 86 -12.66 5.10 -4.44
C GLY A 86 -12.98 5.04 -2.95
N LEU A 87 -13.11 3.81 -2.44
CA LEU A 87 -13.30 3.53 -1.00
C LEU A 87 -12.09 2.74 -0.47
N PRO A 88 -11.33 3.30 0.49
CA PRO A 88 -10.24 2.59 1.16
C PRO A 88 -10.70 1.30 1.82
N ARG A 89 -9.96 0.21 1.58
CA ARG A 89 -10.18 -1.08 2.24
C ARG A 89 -9.00 -1.44 3.13
N PHE A 90 -9.31 -1.83 4.37
CA PHE A 90 -8.34 -2.24 5.40
C PHE A 90 -8.55 -3.68 5.89
N THR A 91 -9.65 -4.30 5.48
CA THR A 91 -10.07 -5.64 5.93
C THR A 91 -10.41 -6.51 4.72
N GLY A 92 -10.24 -7.82 4.88
CA GLY A 92 -10.44 -8.82 3.82
C GLY A 92 -9.14 -9.50 3.43
N GLU A 93 -9.24 -10.77 3.01
CA GLU A 93 -8.07 -11.61 2.76
C GLU A 93 -7.12 -11.04 1.68
N GLU A 94 -7.68 -10.31 0.71
CA GLU A 94 -6.93 -9.69 -0.38
C GLU A 94 -6.12 -8.45 0.02
N VAL A 95 -6.44 -7.81 1.16
CA VAL A 95 -5.84 -6.53 1.57
C VAL A 95 -5.14 -6.59 2.93
N VAL A 96 -5.42 -7.61 3.74
CA VAL A 96 -4.76 -7.80 5.02
C VAL A 96 -3.33 -8.28 4.80
N PRO A 97 -2.32 -7.62 5.42
CA PRO A 97 -0.92 -8.02 5.29
C PRO A 97 -0.70 -9.45 5.82
N LYS A 98 0.03 -10.26 5.04
CA LYS A 98 0.52 -11.59 5.48
C LYS A 98 2.01 -11.46 5.81
N TYR A 99 2.37 -11.73 7.06
CA TYR A 99 3.76 -11.69 7.52
C TYR A 99 4.38 -13.10 7.47
N PRO A 100 5.69 -13.22 7.22
CA PRO A 100 6.40 -14.48 7.41
C PRO A 100 6.25 -15.01 8.84
N THR A 101 6.09 -16.33 8.96
CA THR A 101 6.08 -17.08 10.23
C THR A 101 7.43 -17.73 10.49
#